data_AF-A0AA42R3Z1-F1
#
_entry.id   AF-A0AA42R3Z1-F1
#
_cell.length_a   1.000
_cell.length_b   1.000
_cell.length_c   1.000
_cell.angle_alpha   90.00
_cell.angle_beta   90.00
_cell.angle_gamma   90.00
#
_symmetry.space_group_name_H-M   'P 1'
#
loop_
_entity.id
_entity.type
_entity.pdbx_description
1 polymer ?
#
loop_
_entity_poly.entity_id
_entity_poly.type
_entity_poly.pdbx_seq_one_letter_code
_entity_poly.pdbx_strand_id
1 'polypeptide(L)' 'MTEEELRKNLVFLIKKYVRESQQEAFYDDISKPDVPVKGILADFNKVKTRTVDEADGDLIRDIYFYFC' A
#
# COMPACT_ATOMS: atom_id res chain seq x y z
N MET A 1 -11.45 4.53 -8.25
CA MET A 1 -10.81 4.75 -6.94
C MET A 1 -10.37 6.21 -6.85
N THR A 2 -10.68 6.90 -5.76
CA THR A 2 -10.24 8.28 -5.49
C THR A 2 -8.89 8.30 -4.75
N GLU A 3 -8.26 9.47 -4.66
CA GLU A 3 -7.00 9.61 -3.92
C GLU A 3 -7.18 9.35 -2.41
N GLU A 4 -8.32 9.75 -1.84
CA GLU A 4 -8.64 9.46 -0.44
C GLU A 4 -8.80 7.94 -0.21
N GLU A 5 -9.48 7.26 -1.13
CA GLU A 5 -9.63 5.80 -1.11
C GLU A 5 -8.26 5.11 -1.23
N LEU A 6 -7.41 5.56 -2.15
CA LEU A 6 -6.03 5.07 -2.30
C LEU A 6 -5.28 5.13 -0.97
N ARG A 7 -5.26 6.29 -0.31
CA ARG A 7 -4.53 6.47 0.96
C ARG A 7 -5.07 5.54 2.04
N LYS A 8 -6.40 5.41 2.18
CA LYS A 8 -7.02 4.49 3.14
C LYS A 8 -6.66 3.03 2.84
N ASN A 9 -6.72 2.63 1.58
CA ASN A 9 -6.42 1.27 1.14
C ASN A 9 -4.94 0.91 1.35
N LEU A 10 -4.02 1.83 1.05
CA LEU A 10 -2.59 1.64 1.33
C LEU A 10 -2.36 1.48 2.84
N VAL A 11 -2.90 2.36 3.69
CA VAL A 11 -2.78 2.23 5.15
C VAL A 11 -3.30 0.89 5.65
N PHE A 12 -4.45 0.43 5.14
CA PHE A 12 -5.01 -0.87 5.47
C PHE A 12 -4.04 -2.02 5.15
N LEU A 13 -3.50 -2.05 3.93
CA LEU A 13 -2.55 -3.07 3.48
C LEU A 13 -1.26 -3.06 4.32
N ILE A 14 -0.70 -1.87 4.58
CA ILE A 14 0.51 -1.71 5.40
C ILE A 14 0.28 -2.24 6.82
N LYS A 15 -0.81 -1.84 7.49
CA LYS A 15 -1.14 -2.35 8.83
C LYS A 15 -1.32 -3.86 8.87
N LYS A 16 -1.91 -4.44 7.83
CA LYS A 16 -2.26 -5.87 7.80
C LYS A 16 -1.07 -6.78 7.50
N TYR A 17 -0.07 -6.30 6.77
CA TYR A 17 1.01 -7.14 6.23
C TYR A 17 2.43 -6.71 6.60
N VAL A 18 2.65 -5.48 7.06
CA VAL A 18 3.99 -4.96 7.40
C VAL A 18 4.15 -4.89 8.92
N ARG A 19 5.33 -5.24 9.43
CA ARG A 19 5.66 -5.13 10.87
C ARG A 19 5.61 -3.67 11.30
N GLU A 20 5.08 -3.40 12.50
CA GLU A 20 4.93 -2.05 13.04
C GLU A 20 6.22 -1.21 12.95
N SER A 21 7.37 -1.81 13.25
CA SER A 21 8.68 -1.16 13.19
C SER A 21 9.11 -0.69 11.78
N GLN A 22 8.40 -1.09 10.74
CA GLN A 22 8.68 -0.71 9.35
C GLN A 22 7.55 0.12 8.73
N GLN A 23 6.42 0.33 9.43
CA GLN A 23 5.26 1.00 8.87
C GLN A 23 5.45 2.51 8.70
N GLU A 24 6.23 3.15 9.59
CA GLU A 24 6.44 4.60 9.60
C GLU A 24 6.93 5.13 8.25
N ALA A 25 7.90 4.45 7.62
CA ALA A 25 8.42 4.82 6.31
C ALA A 25 7.34 4.85 5.21
N PHE A 26 6.35 3.94 5.29
CA PHE A 26 5.24 3.94 4.34
C PHE A 26 4.28 5.10 4.59
N TYR A 27 4.04 5.47 5.85
CA TYR A 27 3.12 6.56 6.17
C TYR A 27 3.66 7.92 5.72
N ASP A 28 4.98 8.12 5.77
CA ASP A 28 5.62 9.30 5.21
C ASP A 28 5.36 9.42 3.70
N ASP A 29 5.51 8.32 2.96
CA ASP A 29 5.23 8.28 1.52
C ASP A 29 3.73 8.45 1.21
N ILE A 30 2.87 7.79 1.98
CA ILE A 30 1.41 7.87 1.83
C ILE A 30 0.89 9.28 2.14
N SER A 31 1.62 10.10 2.90
CA SER A 31 1.20 11.46 3.28
C SER A 31 1.64 12.54 2.27
N LYS A 32 2.46 12.18 1.27
CA LYS A 32 2.92 13.13 0.24
C LYS A 32 1.75 13.64 -0.62
N PRO A 33 1.81 14.89 -1.13
CA PRO A 33 0.80 15.40 -2.06
C PRO A 33 0.65 14.53 -3.31
N ASP A 34 1.78 14.10 -3.88
CA ASP A 34 1.84 13.10 -4.95
C ASP A 34 2.34 11.79 -4.35
N VAL A 35 1.44 10.80 -4.27
CA VAL A 35 1.71 9.52 -3.59
C VAL A 35 2.52 8.62 -4.53
N PRO A 36 3.74 8.20 -4.16
CA PRO A 36 4.58 7.36 -5.02
C PRO A 36 4.12 5.88 -5.01
N VAL A 37 2.92 5.61 -5.53
CA VAL A 37 2.21 4.32 -5.42
C VAL A 37 3.07 3.14 -5.86
N LYS A 38 3.74 3.26 -7.02
CA LYS A 38 4.60 2.19 -7.55
C LYS A 38 5.77 1.86 -6.62
N GLY A 39 6.36 2.86 -5.98
CA GLY A 39 7.43 2.69 -4.99
C GLY A 39 6.92 1.99 -3.73
N ILE A 40 5.81 2.49 -3.19
CA ILE A 40 5.13 1.91 -2.02
C ILE A 40 4.80 0.44 -2.25
N LEU A 41 4.19 0.08 -3.39
CA LEU A 41 3.85 -1.32 -3.70
C LEU A 41 5.08 -2.21 -3.90
N ALA A 42 6.16 -1.68 -4.48
CA ALA A 42 7.41 -2.41 -4.65
C ALA A 42 8.05 -2.73 -3.28
N ASP A 43 8.07 -1.77 -2.37
CA ASP A 43 8.64 -1.96 -1.03
C ASP A 43 7.75 -2.82 -0.15
N PHE A 44 6.43 -2.62 -0.22
CA PHE A 44 5.44 -3.51 0.40
C PHE A 44 5.68 -4.97 0.02
N ASN A 45 5.88 -5.26 -1.27
CA ASN A 45 6.10 -6.62 -1.75
C ASN A 45 7.38 -7.26 -1.17
N LYS A 46 8.40 -6.46 -0.86
CA LYS A 46 9.66 -6.93 -0.25
C LYS A 46 9.52 -7.23 1.24
N VAL A 47 8.76 -6.41 1.97
CA VAL A 47 8.73 -6.45 3.45
C VAL A 47 7.50 -7.11 4.05
N LYS A 48 6.48 -7.43 3.24
CA LYS A 48 5.29 -8.14 3.71
C LYS A 48 5.67 -9.42 4.47
N THR A 49 5.03 -9.61 5.61
CA THR A 49 5.33 -10.70 6.56
C THR A 49 4.64 -12.02 6.23
N ARG A 50 3.63 -11.98 5.36
CA ARG A 50 2.84 -13.14 4.94
C ARG A 50 2.31 -12.95 3.52
N THR A 51 1.82 -14.04 2.95
CA THR A 51 1.09 -14.03 1.68
C THR A 51 -0.14 -13.13 1.76
N VAL A 52 -0.41 -12.40 0.68
CA VAL A 52 -1.58 -11.52 0.57
C VAL A 52 -2.81 -12.38 0.24
N ASP A 53 -3.93 -12.10 0.88
CA ASP A 53 -5.19 -12.81 0.64
C ASP A 53 -5.75 -12.41 -0.73
N GLU A 54 -6.58 -13.25 -1.35
CA GLU A 54 -7.09 -13.01 -2.71
C GLU A 54 -7.78 -11.64 -2.86
N ALA A 55 -8.69 -11.31 -1.94
CA ALA A 55 -9.41 -10.03 -1.95
C ALA A 55 -8.47 -8.81 -1.83
N ASP A 56 -7.39 -8.93 -1.05
CA ASP A 56 -6.40 -7.87 -0.91
C ASP A 56 -5.46 -7.82 -2.12
N GLY A 57 -5.24 -8.95 -2.78
CA GLY A 57 -4.56 -9.02 -4.06
C GLY A 57 -5.34 -8.31 -5.17
N ASP A 58 -6.67 -8.48 -5.20
CA ASP A 58 -7.56 -7.75 -6.10
C ASP A 58 -7.52 -6.25 -5.81
N LEU A 59 -7.53 -5.85 -4.53
CA LEU A 59 -7.36 -4.46 -4.15
C LEU A 59 -6.02 -3.87 -4.63
N ILE A 60 -4.92 -4.62 -4.54
CA ILE A 60 -3.61 -4.19 -5.06
C ILE A 60 -3.65 -4.04 -6.58
N ARG A 61 -4.34 -4.94 -7.30
CA ARG A 61 -4.54 -4.83 -8.76
C ARG A 61 -5.35 -3.60 -9.13
N ASP A 62 -6.41 -3.30 -8.38
CA ASP A 62 -7.21 -2.10 -8.58
C ASP A 62 -6.39 -0.84 -8.35
N ILE A 63 -5.61 -0.77 -7.26
CA ILE A 63 -4.69 0.34 -6.99
C ILE A 63 -3.74 0.53 -8.16
N TYR A 64 -3.14 -0.55 -8.66
CA TYR A 64 -2.22 -0.50 -9.79
C TYR A 64 -2.92 0.02 -11.05
N PHE A 65 -4.12 -0.46 -11.36
CA PHE A 65 -4.88 -0.02 -12.54
C PHE A 65 -5.21 1.47 -12.54
N TYR A 66 -5.52 2.05 -11.38
CA TYR A 66 -5.91 3.47 -11.28
C TYR A 66 -4.73 4.44 -11.11
N PHE A 67 -3.59 3.99 -10.56
CA PHE A 67 -2.53 4.89 -10.10
C PHE A 67 -1.09 4.49 -10.51
N CYS A 68 -0.90 3.52 -11.41
CA CYS A 68 0.40 3.10 -11.95
C CYS A 68 0.38 2.96 -13.47
#